data_AF-A0A399NXG8-F1
#
_entry.id   AF-A0A399NXG8-F1
#
_cell.length_a   1.000
_cell.length_b   1.000
_cell.length_c   1.000
_cell.angle_alpha   90.00
_cell.angle_beta   90.00
_cell.angle_gamma   90.00
#
_symmetry.space_group_name_H-M   'P 1'
#
loop_
_entity.id
_entity.type
_entity.pdbx_description
1 polymer ?
#
loop_
_entity_poly.entity_id
_entity_poly.type
_entity_poly.pdbx_seq_one_letter_code
_entity_poly.pdbx_strand_id
1 'polypeptide(L)'
;ATRPPSRSWARDTAPVALLGALPALDVPELRRLARAIPATIRDLIRRPPSVSGVAAWWSGLAQAERLELAEGIPELVGNLEGIPVIERDAANRRLLDQRERELHARAATTPGRGAQQELGRDMDMLVEVRRALEPAAGG
;
A
#
# COMPACT_ATOMS: atom_id res chain seq x y z
N ALA A 1 33.84 19.86 -24.43
CA ALA A 1 32.84 20.07 -23.36
C ALA A 1 31.91 18.86 -23.34
N THR A 2 32.16 17.92 -22.43
CA THR A 2 31.38 16.69 -22.30
C THR A 2 30.13 17.01 -21.48
N ARG A 3 28.95 16.91 -22.11
CA ARG A 3 27.66 17.12 -21.43
C ARG A 3 27.53 16.07 -20.31
N PRO A 4 27.24 16.44 -19.05
CA PRO A 4 27.05 15.44 -18.00
C PRO A 4 25.83 14.57 -18.32
N PRO A 5 25.86 13.26 -18.04
CA PRO A 5 24.72 12.39 -18.25
C PRO A 5 23.54 12.85 -17.38
N SER A 6 22.35 12.86 -17.98
CA SER A 6 21.08 13.18 -17.34
C SER A 6 20.83 12.30 -16.11
N ARG A 7 20.43 12.93 -14.99
CA ARG A 7 20.13 12.34 -13.67
C ARG A 7 18.92 11.37 -13.65
N SER A 8 18.50 10.82 -14.78
CA SER A 8 17.28 10.01 -14.90
C SER A 8 17.47 8.58 -14.40
N TRP A 9 18.61 7.94 -14.65
CA TRP A 9 18.81 6.52 -14.34
C TRP A 9 18.72 6.20 -12.83
N ALA A 10 19.27 7.05 -11.96
CA ALA A 10 19.29 6.81 -10.51
C ALA A 10 17.89 6.86 -9.87
N ARG A 11 16.94 7.58 -10.49
CA ARG A 11 15.55 7.64 -9.98
C ARG A 11 14.73 6.42 -10.35
N ASP A 12 15.06 5.74 -11.44
CA ASP A 12 14.36 4.53 -11.89
C ASP A 12 14.90 3.27 -11.20
N THR A 13 16.15 3.30 -10.71
CA THR A 13 16.76 2.17 -9.98
C THR A 13 16.21 2.02 -8.56
N ALA A 14 15.94 3.13 -7.86
CA ALA A 14 15.52 3.07 -6.46
C ALA A 14 14.16 2.37 -6.22
N PRO A 15 13.11 2.59 -7.05
CA PRO A 15 11.85 1.87 -6.94
C PRO A 15 11.98 0.35 -7.16
N VAL A 16 12.76 -0.07 -8.17
CA VAL A 16 12.99 -1.49 -8.47
C VAL A 16 13.82 -2.17 -7.39
N ALA A 17 14.87 -1.49 -6.90
CA ALA A 17 15.70 -2.00 -5.81
C ALA A 17 14.89 -2.19 -4.52
N LEU A 18 13.94 -1.29 -4.23
CA LEU A 18 13.05 -1.45 -3.09
C LEU A 18 12.19 -2.72 -3.23
N LEU A 19 11.50 -2.91 -4.37
CA LEU A 19 10.70 -4.13 -4.60
C LEU A 19 11.53 -5.42 -4.45
N GLY A 20 12.77 -5.41 -4.92
CA GLY A 20 13.67 -6.56 -4.76
C GLY A 20 14.08 -6.86 -3.31
N ALA A 21 14.04 -5.86 -2.43
CA ALA A 21 14.44 -6.01 -1.03
C ALA A 21 13.29 -6.41 -0.09
N LEU A 22 12.04 -6.08 -0.44
CA LEU A 22 10.88 -6.31 0.45
C LEU A 22 10.66 -7.78 0.85
N PRO A 23 10.80 -8.79 -0.04
CA PRO A 23 10.53 -10.20 0.32
C PRO A 23 11.45 -10.76 1.40
N ALA A 24 12.60 -10.12 1.66
CA ALA A 24 13.53 -10.52 2.72
C ALA A 24 13.09 -10.07 4.12
N LEU A 25 12.00 -9.31 4.24
CA LEU A 25 11.54 -8.71 5.49
C LEU A 25 10.28 -9.39 6.00
N ASP A 26 10.20 -9.62 7.31
CA ASP A 26 8.99 -10.12 7.94
C ASP A 26 7.89 -9.04 8.08
N VAL A 27 6.68 -9.44 8.46
CA VAL A 27 5.55 -8.51 8.63
C VAL A 27 5.87 -7.35 9.59
N PRO A 28 6.42 -7.56 10.80
CA PRO A 28 6.87 -6.48 11.67
C PRO A 28 7.85 -5.50 11.01
N GLU A 29 8.84 -6.00 10.28
CA GLU A 29 9.85 -5.21 9.57
C GLU A 29 9.24 -4.40 8.43
N LEU A 30 8.41 -5.04 7.60
CA LEU A 30 7.64 -4.39 6.54
C LEU A 30 6.79 -3.24 7.08
N ARG A 31 6.08 -3.47 8.19
CA ARG A 31 5.28 -2.43 8.85
C ARG A 31 6.15 -1.28 9.38
N ARG A 32 7.31 -1.58 9.96
CA ARG A 32 8.27 -0.55 10.43
C ARG A 32 8.81 0.26 9.25
N LEU A 33 9.19 -0.41 8.16
CA LEU A 33 9.68 0.22 6.95
C LEU A 33 8.63 1.15 6.34
N ALA A 34 7.39 0.68 6.16
CA ALA A 34 6.31 1.48 5.60
C ALA A 34 6.07 2.79 6.38
N ARG A 35 6.18 2.75 7.72
CA ARG A 35 6.11 3.94 8.58
C ARG A 35 7.36 4.82 8.50
N ALA A 36 8.53 4.24 8.28
CA ALA A 36 9.80 4.98 8.19
C ALA A 36 9.96 5.71 6.85
N ILE A 37 9.43 5.14 5.75
CA ILE A 37 9.59 5.68 4.38
C ILE A 37 8.27 5.86 3.62
N PRO A 38 7.24 6.50 4.19
CA PRO A 38 5.92 6.60 3.56
C PRO A 38 5.94 7.37 2.24
N ALA A 39 6.85 8.35 2.09
CA ALA A 39 7.01 9.09 0.84
C ALA A 39 7.53 8.20 -0.29
N THR A 40 8.45 7.29 0.00
CA THR A 40 9.01 6.34 -0.98
C THR A 40 7.95 5.34 -1.44
N ILE A 41 7.13 4.81 -0.53
CA ILE A 41 6.01 3.92 -0.88
C ILE A 41 5.02 4.63 -1.82
N ARG A 42 4.63 5.87 -1.47
CA ARG A 42 3.75 6.68 -2.34
C ARG A 42 4.38 6.96 -3.70
N ASP A 43 5.67 7.24 -3.75
CA ASP A 43 6.38 7.49 -5.00
C ASP A 43 6.44 6.24 -5.89
N LEU A 44 6.66 5.07 -5.30
CA LEU A 44 6.63 3.79 -6.00
C LEU A 44 5.23 3.48 -6.54
N ILE A 45 4.17 3.76 -5.77
CA ILE A 45 2.78 3.62 -6.25
C ILE A 45 2.48 4.57 -7.42
N ARG A 46 2.92 5.84 -7.31
CA ARG A 46 2.66 6.87 -8.33
C ARG A 46 3.48 6.66 -9.60
N ARG A 47 4.66 6.06 -9.48
CA ARG A 47 5.60 5.79 -10.58
C ARG A 47 6.11 4.35 -10.46
N PRO A 48 5.24 3.36 -10.70
CA PRO A 48 5.63 1.97 -10.58
C PRO A 48 6.57 1.58 -11.72
N PRO A 49 7.34 0.49 -11.57
CA PRO A 49 7.92 -0.21 -12.71
C PRO A 49 6.84 -0.61 -13.72
N SER A 50 7.24 -1.13 -14.89
CA SER A 50 6.27 -1.63 -15.86
C SER A 50 5.36 -2.69 -15.24
N VAL A 51 4.11 -2.74 -15.69
CA VAL A 51 3.12 -3.76 -15.27
C VAL A 51 3.68 -5.17 -15.43
N SER A 52 4.39 -5.43 -16.52
CA SER A 52 5.08 -6.71 -16.75
C SER A 52 6.20 -6.99 -15.76
N GLY A 53 6.94 -5.96 -15.33
CA GLY A 53 8.00 -6.07 -14.34
C GLY A 53 7.44 -6.37 -12.94
N VAL A 54 6.36 -5.69 -12.55
CA VAL A 54 5.64 -5.98 -11.30
C VAL A 54 5.05 -7.39 -11.32
N ALA A 55 4.43 -7.81 -12.44
CA ALA A 55 3.88 -9.15 -12.59
C ALA A 55 4.98 -10.23 -12.47
N ALA A 56 6.13 -10.03 -13.14
CA ALA A 56 7.26 -10.93 -13.05
C ALA A 56 7.80 -11.02 -11.62
N TRP A 57 8.03 -9.87 -10.96
CA TRP A 57 8.44 -9.81 -9.56
C TRP A 57 7.47 -10.58 -8.65
N TRP A 58 6.17 -10.27 -8.71
CA TRP A 58 5.14 -10.91 -7.88
C TRP A 58 5.07 -12.42 -8.12
N SER A 59 5.14 -12.84 -9.38
CA SER A 59 5.10 -14.26 -9.76
C SER A 59 6.33 -15.05 -9.28
N GLY A 60 7.47 -14.37 -9.14
CA GLY A 60 8.72 -14.96 -8.63
C GLY A 60 8.73 -15.16 -7.10
N LEU A 61 7.81 -14.53 -6.37
CA LEU A 61 7.72 -14.65 -4.92
C LEU A 61 7.11 -16.00 -4.50
N ALA A 62 7.60 -16.54 -3.40
CA ALA A 62 6.94 -17.62 -2.69
C ALA A 62 5.58 -17.18 -2.13
N GLN A 63 4.68 -18.13 -1.92
CA GLN A 63 3.35 -17.84 -1.39
C GLN A 63 3.40 -17.14 -0.02
N ALA A 64 4.36 -17.50 0.83
CA ALA A 64 4.55 -16.87 2.14
C ALA A 64 4.92 -15.38 1.99
N GLU A 65 5.89 -15.04 1.15
CA GLU A 65 6.33 -13.66 0.90
C GLU A 65 5.18 -12.79 0.37
N ARG A 66 4.33 -13.33 -0.52
CA ARG A 66 3.13 -12.63 -1.01
C ARG A 66 2.16 -12.30 0.13
N LEU A 67 1.94 -13.24 1.04
CA LEU A 67 1.08 -13.05 2.21
C LEU A 67 1.66 -12.01 3.16
N GLU A 68 2.96 -12.08 3.42
CA GLU A 68 3.69 -11.14 4.29
C GLU A 68 3.65 -9.72 3.72
N LEU A 69 3.84 -9.55 2.42
CA LEU A 69 3.71 -8.26 1.73
C LEU A 69 2.29 -7.72 1.82
N ALA A 70 1.28 -8.56 1.57
CA ALA A 70 -0.12 -8.17 1.64
C ALA A 70 -0.57 -7.83 3.08
N GLU A 71 0.07 -8.39 4.10
CA GLU A 71 -0.18 -8.07 5.50
C GLU A 71 0.63 -6.85 5.99
N GLY A 72 1.89 -6.74 5.56
CA GLY A 72 2.87 -5.79 6.03
C GLY A 72 2.77 -4.42 5.37
N ILE A 73 2.54 -4.39 4.06
CA ILE A 73 2.40 -3.16 3.26
C ILE A 73 1.20 -3.28 2.29
N PRO A 74 -0.03 -3.42 2.81
CA PRO A 74 -1.23 -3.61 1.97
C PRO A 74 -1.46 -2.47 0.99
N GLU A 75 -1.08 -1.23 1.35
CA GLU A 75 -1.16 -0.06 0.46
C GLU A 75 -0.32 -0.23 -0.81
N LEU A 76 0.84 -0.86 -0.72
CA LEU A 76 1.66 -1.12 -1.90
C LEU A 76 1.03 -2.20 -2.77
N VAL A 77 0.68 -3.35 -2.17
CA VAL A 77 0.11 -4.48 -2.89
C VAL A 77 -1.21 -4.11 -3.58
N GLY A 78 -2.09 -3.39 -2.89
CA GLY A 78 -3.40 -3.01 -3.42
C GLY A 78 -3.37 -2.07 -4.63
N ASN A 79 -2.31 -1.25 -4.74
CA ASN A 79 -2.20 -0.20 -5.75
C ASN A 79 -1.28 -0.54 -6.94
N LEU A 80 -0.48 -1.61 -6.87
CA LEU A 80 0.43 -1.96 -7.95
C LEU A 80 -0.24 -2.79 -9.06
N GLU A 81 -0.35 -2.20 -10.25
CA GLU A 81 -0.75 -2.90 -11.47
C GLU A 81 0.26 -4.01 -11.84
N GLY A 82 -0.26 -5.17 -12.25
CA GLY A 82 0.55 -6.38 -12.49
C GLY A 82 0.43 -7.42 -11.38
N ILE A 83 -0.04 -7.04 -10.19
CA ILE A 83 -0.49 -7.96 -9.15
C ILE A 83 -1.91 -8.45 -9.48
N PRO A 84 -2.26 -9.74 -9.31
CA PRO A 84 -3.60 -10.25 -9.55
C PRO A 84 -4.68 -9.47 -8.80
N VAL A 85 -5.82 -9.21 -9.46
CA VAL A 85 -6.92 -8.40 -8.91
C VAL A 85 -7.40 -8.91 -7.55
N ILE A 86 -7.46 -10.23 -7.36
CA ILE A 86 -7.89 -10.82 -6.08
C ILE A 86 -6.91 -10.53 -4.94
N GLU A 87 -5.60 -10.50 -5.21
CA GLU A 87 -4.58 -10.17 -4.22
C GLU A 87 -4.62 -8.68 -3.86
N ARG A 88 -4.84 -7.84 -4.88
CA ARG A 88 -5.02 -6.40 -4.70
C ARG A 88 -6.26 -6.07 -3.88
N ASP A 89 -7.39 -6.71 -4.18
CA ASP A 89 -8.64 -6.55 -3.43
C ASP A 89 -8.45 -6.96 -1.97
N ALA A 90 -7.86 -8.13 -1.72
CA ALA A 90 -7.59 -8.60 -0.37
C ALA A 90 -6.67 -7.64 0.40
N ALA A 91 -5.63 -7.10 -0.24
CA ALA A 91 -4.76 -6.08 0.36
C ALA A 91 -5.51 -4.76 0.64
N ASN A 92 -6.33 -4.29 -0.30
CA ASN A 92 -7.14 -3.08 -0.12
C ASN A 92 -8.12 -3.21 1.04
N ARG A 93 -8.81 -4.36 1.19
CA ARG A 93 -9.69 -4.62 2.34
C ARG A 93 -8.92 -4.60 3.66
N ARG A 94 -7.74 -5.23 3.72
CA ARG A 94 -6.87 -5.16 4.91
C ARG A 94 -6.46 -3.72 5.23
N LEU A 95 -6.16 -2.90 4.23
CA LEU A 95 -5.82 -1.50 4.42
C LEU A 95 -7.01 -0.73 5.02
N LEU A 96 -8.23 -0.96 4.50
CA LEU A 96 -9.45 -0.33 5.03
C LEU A 96 -9.66 -0.70 6.50
N ASP A 97 -9.52 -1.98 6.87
CA ASP A 97 -9.61 -2.43 8.26
C ASP A 97 -8.57 -1.75 9.17
N GLN A 98 -7.35 -1.54 8.66
CA GLN A 98 -6.28 -0.87 9.39
C GLN A 98 -6.60 0.61 9.61
N ARG A 99 -7.11 1.31 8.58
CA ARG A 99 -7.49 2.72 8.65
C ARG A 99 -8.65 2.96 9.60
N GLU A 100 -9.64 2.07 9.59
CA GLU A 100 -10.78 2.10 10.52
C GLU A 100 -10.29 1.99 11.97
N ARG A 101 -9.43 1.00 12.28
CA ARG A 101 -8.83 0.88 13.62
C ARG A 101 -8.02 2.12 14.04
N GLU A 102 -7.26 2.70 13.11
CA GLU A 102 -6.47 3.92 13.35
C GLU A 102 -7.38 5.11 13.68
N LEU A 103 -8.45 5.32 12.91
CA LEU A 103 -9.42 6.39 13.14
C LEU A 103 -10.15 6.22 14.47
N HIS A 104 -10.56 4.99 14.83
CA HIS A 104 -11.16 4.71 16.13
C HIS A 104 -10.22 5.04 17.30
N ALA A 105 -8.95 4.64 17.20
CA ALA A 105 -7.95 4.95 18.24
C ALA A 105 -7.69 6.47 18.37
N ARG A 106 -7.68 7.19 17.24
CA ARG A 106 -7.55 8.66 17.23
C ARG A 106 -8.78 9.34 17.82
N ALA A 107 -9.98 8.88 17.50
CA ALA A 107 -11.23 9.42 18.05
C ALA A 107 -11.31 9.22 19.57
N ALA A 108 -10.79 8.11 20.11
CA ALA A 108 -10.77 7.89 21.56
C ALA A 108 -9.85 8.86 22.32
N THR A 109 -8.87 9.47 21.64
CA THR A 109 -7.81 10.28 22.28
C THR A 109 -7.83 11.76 21.89
N THR A 110 -8.62 12.15 20.89
CA THR A 110 -8.65 13.52 20.36
C THR A 110 -9.77 14.35 21.01
N PRO A 111 -9.48 15.37 21.83
CA PRO A 111 -10.53 16.21 22.41
C PRO A 111 -11.03 17.27 21.41
N GLY A 112 -12.26 17.75 21.62
CA GLY A 112 -12.83 18.89 20.90
C GLY A 112 -13.82 18.51 19.79
N ARG A 113 -14.94 19.24 19.73
CA ARG A 113 -16.07 18.91 18.83
C ARG A 113 -15.72 18.98 17.34
N GLY A 114 -14.85 19.90 16.92
CA GLY A 114 -14.47 20.05 15.50
C GLY A 114 -13.67 18.85 15.00
N ALA A 115 -12.57 18.51 15.70
CA ALA A 115 -11.73 17.36 15.35
C ALA A 115 -12.49 16.02 15.44
N GLN A 116 -13.42 15.88 16.39
CA GLN A 116 -14.31 14.73 16.48
C GLN A 116 -15.25 14.61 15.27
N GLN A 117 -15.79 15.72 14.76
CA GLN A 117 -16.64 15.70 13.55
C GLN A 117 -15.85 15.33 12.29
N GLU A 118 -14.60 15.79 12.17
CA GLU A 118 -13.72 15.41 11.05
C GLU A 118 -13.43 13.90 11.06
N LEU A 119 -13.04 13.35 12.21
CA LEU A 119 -12.81 11.91 12.35
C LEU A 119 -14.08 11.09 12.09
N GLY A 120 -15.25 11.59 12.49
CA GLY A 120 -16.54 10.96 12.19
C GLY A 120 -16.82 10.90 10.69
N ARG A 121 -16.59 12.01 9.95
CA ARG A 121 -16.75 12.04 8.50
C ARG A 121 -15.80 11.09 7.78
N ASP A 122 -14.55 11.01 8.23
CA ASP A 122 -13.57 10.07 7.67
C ASP A 122 -14.02 8.62 7.90
N MET A 123 -14.59 8.32 9.07
CA MET A 123 -15.14 7.00 9.37
C MET A 123 -16.34 6.67 8.47
N ASP A 124 -17.29 7.60 8.33
CA ASP A 124 -18.45 7.44 7.46
C ASP A 124 -18.03 7.16 6.01
N MET A 125 -16.98 7.86 5.53
CA MET A 125 -16.41 7.61 4.20
C MET A 125 -15.87 6.18 4.07
N LEU A 126 -15.15 5.66 5.06
CA LEU A 126 -14.63 4.28 5.01
C LEU A 126 -15.75 3.23 5.01
N VAL A 127 -16.84 3.48 5.75
CA VAL A 127 -18.03 2.61 5.74
C VAL A 127 -18.64 2.55 4.34
N GLU A 128 -18.77 3.69 3.67
CA GLU A 128 -19.29 3.74 2.29
C GLU A 128 -18.36 3.03 1.30
N VAL A 129 -17.04 3.22 1.42
CA VAL A 129 -16.07 2.49 0.59
C VAL A 129 -16.19 0.98 0.83
N ARG A 130 -16.33 0.53 2.08
CA ARG A 130 -16.50 -0.90 2.40
C ARG A 130 -17.76 -1.47 1.77
N ARG A 131 -18.89 -0.77 1.87
CA ARG A 131 -20.17 -1.17 1.25
C ARG A 131 -20.03 -1.32 -0.27
N ALA A 132 -19.35 -0.38 -0.92
CA ALA A 132 -19.10 -0.46 -2.36
C ALA A 132 -18.23 -1.65 -2.78
N LEU A 133 -17.43 -2.18 -1.86
CA LEU A 133 -16.60 -3.37 -2.07
C LEU A 133 -17.29 -4.67 -1.64
N GLU A 134 -18.46 -4.64 -1.02
CA GLU A 134 -19.19 -5.87 -0.74
C GLU A 134 -19.53 -6.57 -2.07
N PRO A 135 -19.32 -7.89 -2.19
CA PRO A 135 -19.74 -8.60 -3.38
C PRO A 135 -21.23 -8.30 -3.59
N ALA A 136 -21.60 -7.82 -4.79
CA ALA A 136 -23.01 -7.68 -5.13
C ALA A 136 -23.68 -9.02 -4.81
N ALA A 137 -24.65 -9.02 -3.91
CA ALA A 137 -25.33 -10.23 -3.49
C ALA A 137 -26.01 -10.86 -4.72
N GLY A 138 -25.35 -11.86 -5.31
CA GLY A 138 -25.89 -12.66 -6.41
C GLY A 138 -25.61 -12.12 -7.82
N GLY A 139 -24.81 -12.88 -8.56
CA GLY A 139 -24.69 -12.87 -10.02
C GLY A 139 -24.23 -14.23 -10.48
#